data_AF-A0A4R1NIV3-F1
#
_entry.id   AF-A0A4R1NIV3-F1
#
_cell.length_a   1.000
_cell.length_b   1.000
_cell.length_c   1.000
_cell.angle_alpha   90.00
_cell.angle_beta   90.00
_cell.angle_gamma   90.00
#
_symmetry.space_group_name_H-M   'P 1'
#
loop_
_entity.id
_entity.type
_entity.pdbx_description
1 polymer ?
#
loop_
_entity_poly.entity_id
_entity_poly.type
_entity_poly.pdbx_seq_one_letter_code
_entity_poly.pdbx_strand_id
1 'polypeptide(L)'
;MLELPKLAEEDLAKFNRDQSDGFILGDLYVAMFPQDVSIELGQLRTPNVVINGYQSLLDTRQISENQWIVFCASHLIGGIANGGVWEGLLESYPQLVPDCIPLLTKLGLEAAAEEFEAVFAPLLTVQSTHRRNLAVTGQFDLAQYGEDYAAVGEILDEERVDAFERAFEDTYQAQIESAAVNFVFDV
;
A
#
# COMPACT_ATOMS: atom_id res chain seq x y z
N MET A 1 19.08 -7.19 -5.89
CA MET A 1 17.83 -7.87 -6.28
C MET A 1 17.35 -8.56 -5.02
N LEU A 2 16.19 -8.17 -4.51
CA LEU A 2 15.61 -8.79 -3.31
C LEU A 2 15.26 -10.24 -3.65
N GLU A 3 15.84 -11.21 -2.95
CA GLU A 3 15.44 -12.61 -3.07
C GLU A 3 14.29 -12.87 -2.12
N LEU A 4 13.06 -12.74 -2.62
CA LEU A 4 11.85 -13.00 -1.83
C LEU A 4 11.40 -14.46 -1.97
N PRO A 5 10.95 -15.10 -0.87
CA PRO A 5 10.24 -16.37 -0.94
C PRO A 5 9.04 -16.25 -1.87
N LYS A 6 8.99 -17.12 -2.88
CA LYS A 6 7.77 -17.33 -3.66
C LYS A 6 6.95 -18.40 -2.95
N LEU A 7 5.72 -18.08 -2.56
CA LEU A 7 4.79 -19.11 -2.12
C LEU A 7 4.44 -19.99 -3.32
N ALA A 8 4.73 -21.27 -3.24
CA ALA A 8 4.20 -22.24 -4.18
C ALA A 8 2.72 -22.51 -3.85
N GLU A 9 1.94 -23.00 -4.82
CA GLU A 9 0.55 -23.44 -4.58
C GLU A 9 0.47 -24.46 -3.43
N GLU A 10 1.46 -25.34 -3.30
CA GLU A 10 1.55 -26.32 -2.22
C GLU A 10 1.74 -25.69 -0.83
N ASP A 11 2.30 -24.47 -0.76
CA ASP A 11 2.42 -23.72 0.49
C ASP A 11 1.09 -23.09 0.91
N LEU A 12 0.20 -22.78 -0.05
CA LEU A 12 -1.13 -22.23 0.24
C LEU A 12 -2.02 -23.21 1.01
N ALA A 13 -1.82 -24.52 0.81
CA ALA A 13 -2.55 -25.56 1.54
C ALA A 13 -2.24 -25.61 3.05
N LYS A 14 -1.20 -24.91 3.51
CA LYS A 14 -0.78 -24.86 4.93
C LYS A 14 -1.55 -23.83 5.73
N PHE A 15 -2.22 -22.88 5.09
CA PHE A 15 -2.97 -21.83 5.77
C PHE A 15 -4.36 -22.35 6.14
N ASN A 16 -4.75 -22.14 7.40
CA ASN A 16 -6.02 -22.62 7.90
C ASN A 16 -7.17 -21.69 7.47
N ARG A 17 -7.93 -22.11 6.46
CA ARG A 17 -9.08 -21.38 5.92
C ARG A 17 -10.26 -21.24 6.89
N ASP A 18 -10.21 -21.89 8.06
CA ASP A 18 -11.20 -21.70 9.12
C ASP A 18 -10.86 -20.51 10.04
N GLN A 19 -9.70 -19.86 9.88
CA GLN A 19 -9.35 -18.61 10.56
C GLN A 19 -9.95 -17.39 9.86
N SER A 20 -9.96 -16.22 10.52
CA SER A 20 -10.38 -14.99 9.85
C SER A 20 -9.39 -14.57 8.76
N ASP A 21 -9.88 -13.88 7.74
CA ASP A 21 -9.06 -13.41 6.63
C ASP A 21 -7.91 -12.50 7.09
N GLY A 22 -8.11 -11.66 8.11
CA GLY A 22 -7.02 -10.89 8.72
C GLY A 22 -5.89 -11.75 9.31
N PHE A 23 -6.21 -12.89 9.94
CA PHE A 23 -5.18 -13.83 10.42
C PHE A 23 -4.44 -14.50 9.25
N ILE A 24 -5.18 -14.92 8.23
CA ILE A 24 -4.60 -15.56 7.04
C ILE A 24 -3.69 -14.57 6.28
N LEU A 25 -4.11 -13.31 6.13
CA LEU A 25 -3.31 -12.25 5.51
C LEU A 25 -2.03 -11.99 6.30
N GLY A 26 -2.09 -11.99 7.63
CA GLY A 26 -0.92 -11.88 8.50
C GLY A 26 0.06 -13.05 8.31
N ASP A 27 -0.44 -14.29 8.25
CA ASP A 27 0.40 -15.46 8.02
C ASP A 27 1.02 -15.45 6.62
N LEU A 28 0.25 -15.06 5.58
CA LEU A 28 0.76 -14.87 4.21
C LEU A 28 1.89 -13.84 4.17
N TYR A 29 1.71 -12.73 4.88
CA TYR A 29 2.72 -11.68 4.98
C TYR A 29 4.02 -12.23 5.57
N VAL A 30 3.97 -12.92 6.71
CA VAL A 30 5.14 -13.51 7.36
C VAL A 30 5.82 -14.54 6.46
N ALA A 31 5.05 -15.32 5.71
CA ALA A 31 5.59 -16.33 4.81
C ALA A 31 6.28 -15.72 3.56
N MET A 32 5.74 -14.62 3.03
CA MET A 32 6.28 -13.95 1.84
C MET A 32 7.39 -12.94 2.16
N PHE A 33 7.39 -12.36 3.36
CA PHE A 33 8.27 -11.27 3.76
C PHE A 33 8.94 -11.56 5.11
N PRO A 34 10.08 -12.26 5.10
CA PRO A 34 10.93 -12.37 6.28
C PRO A 34 11.24 -10.98 6.86
N GLN A 35 11.37 -10.90 8.19
CA GLN A 35 11.46 -9.64 8.92
C GLN A 35 12.49 -8.66 8.32
N ASP A 36 13.66 -9.17 7.95
CA ASP A 36 14.77 -8.43 7.39
C ASP A 36 14.36 -7.72 6.08
N VAL A 37 13.61 -8.43 5.23
CA VAL A 37 13.15 -7.90 3.94
C VAL A 37 11.96 -6.96 4.12
N SER A 38 11.08 -7.24 5.08
CA SER A 38 10.01 -6.32 5.46
C SER A 38 10.56 -4.96 5.90
N ILE A 39 11.62 -4.96 6.73
CA ILE A 39 12.30 -3.73 7.17
C ILE A 39 12.92 -3.00 5.97
N GLU A 40 13.65 -3.72 5.11
CA GLU A 40 14.29 -3.12 3.93
C GLU A 40 13.26 -2.49 2.97
N LEU A 41 12.15 -3.20 2.70
CA LEU A 41 11.06 -2.71 1.85
C LEU A 41 10.39 -1.46 2.45
N GLY A 42 10.05 -1.48 3.74
CA GLY A 42 9.45 -0.32 4.40
C GLY A 42 10.35 0.93 4.41
N GLN A 43 11.66 0.72 4.42
CA GLN A 43 12.68 1.79 4.38
C GLN A 43 13.12 2.17 2.97
N LEU A 44 12.55 1.56 1.94
CA LEU A 44 12.97 1.80 0.56
C LEU A 44 12.59 3.22 0.14
N ARG A 45 13.60 4.06 -0.10
CA ARG A 45 13.45 5.48 -0.50
C ARG A 45 14.04 5.77 -1.88
N THR A 46 14.05 4.77 -2.78
CA THR A 46 14.47 5.03 -4.16
C THR A 46 13.46 5.97 -4.85
N PRO A 47 13.90 6.84 -5.77
CA PRO A 47 13.00 7.77 -6.46
C PRO A 47 11.77 7.08 -7.07
N ASN A 48 11.97 5.91 -7.67
CA ASN A 48 10.89 5.14 -8.30
C ASN A 48 9.86 4.65 -7.29
N VAL A 49 10.28 4.19 -6.10
CA VAL A 49 9.37 3.68 -5.08
C VAL A 49 8.66 4.83 -4.37
N VAL A 50 9.36 5.92 -4.07
CA VAL A 50 8.75 7.09 -3.42
C VAL A 50 7.63 7.70 -4.26
N ILE A 51 7.80 7.74 -5.59
CA ILE A 51 6.86 8.43 -6.49
C ILE A 51 5.83 7.51 -7.14
N ASN A 52 6.19 6.26 -7.42
CA ASN A 52 5.32 5.29 -8.10
C ASN A 52 4.81 4.20 -7.16
N GLY A 53 5.21 4.20 -5.90
CA GLY A 53 4.90 3.15 -4.96
C GLY A 53 5.66 1.85 -5.21
N TYR A 54 5.26 0.83 -4.47
CA TYR A 54 5.77 -0.53 -4.59
C TYR A 54 5.34 -1.21 -5.89
N GLN A 55 4.35 -0.68 -6.61
CA GLN A 55 4.03 -1.09 -7.98
C GLN A 55 5.27 -1.03 -8.89
N SER A 56 6.20 -0.11 -8.65
CA SER A 56 7.47 -0.06 -9.39
C SER A 56 8.35 -1.31 -9.22
N LEU A 57 8.23 -2.01 -8.09
CA LEU A 57 8.90 -3.29 -7.84
C LEU A 57 8.20 -4.42 -8.60
N LEU A 58 6.88 -4.36 -8.74
CA LEU A 58 6.11 -5.29 -9.57
C LEU A 58 6.45 -5.13 -11.05
N ASP A 59 6.49 -3.89 -11.54
CA ASP A 59 6.82 -3.56 -12.94
C ASP A 59 8.23 -4.03 -13.34
N THR A 60 9.16 -3.99 -12.37
CA THR A 60 10.55 -4.46 -12.55
C THR A 60 10.74 -5.93 -12.19
N ARG A 61 9.65 -6.66 -11.86
CA ARG A 61 9.63 -8.08 -11.48
C ARG A 61 10.50 -8.43 -10.27
N GLN A 62 10.74 -7.45 -9.39
CA GLN A 62 11.42 -7.67 -8.12
C GLN A 62 10.49 -8.33 -7.09
N ILE A 63 9.18 -8.07 -7.21
CA ILE A 63 8.13 -8.77 -6.47
C ILE A 63 7.07 -9.30 -7.45
N SER A 64 6.36 -10.35 -7.06
CA SER A 64 5.19 -10.87 -7.77
C SER A 64 3.93 -10.08 -7.43
N GLU A 65 2.86 -10.28 -8.20
CA GLU A 65 1.58 -9.61 -7.97
C GLU A 65 0.98 -10.01 -6.61
N ASN A 66 1.02 -11.29 -6.24
CA ASN A 66 0.57 -11.76 -4.92
C ASN A 66 1.38 -11.11 -3.78
N GLN A 67 2.70 -11.00 -3.94
CA GLN A 67 3.55 -10.31 -2.98
C GLN A 67 3.18 -8.82 -2.87
N TRP A 68 2.97 -8.14 -3.99
CA TRP A 68 2.55 -6.73 -3.97
C TRP A 68 1.20 -6.55 -3.28
N ILE A 69 0.21 -7.40 -3.55
CA ILE A 69 -1.12 -7.36 -2.90
C ILE A 69 -1.00 -7.59 -1.40
N VAL A 70 -0.34 -8.66 -0.97
CA VAL A 70 -0.17 -8.98 0.46
C VAL A 70 0.57 -7.86 1.16
N PHE A 71 1.67 -7.36 0.58
CA PHE A 71 2.44 -6.27 1.18
C PHE A 71 1.60 -5.00 1.33
N CYS A 72 0.94 -4.56 0.25
CA CYS A 72 0.22 -3.29 0.25
C CYS A 72 -1.05 -3.36 1.11
N ALA A 73 -1.80 -4.46 1.07
CA ALA A 73 -2.97 -4.66 1.91
C ALA A 73 -2.60 -4.69 3.39
N SER A 74 -1.59 -5.48 3.79
CA SER A 74 -1.15 -5.56 5.19
C SER A 74 -0.69 -4.21 5.74
N HIS A 75 0.03 -3.41 4.94
CA HIS A 75 0.50 -2.09 5.39
C HIS A 75 -0.57 -1.00 5.35
N LEU A 76 -1.54 -1.08 4.44
CA LEU A 76 -2.68 -0.16 4.42
C LEU A 76 -3.53 -0.38 5.68
N ILE A 77 -3.90 -1.64 5.94
CA ILE A 77 -4.66 -2.03 7.12
C ILE A 77 -3.87 -1.74 8.39
N GLY A 78 -2.63 -2.23 8.47
CA GLY A 78 -1.78 -2.05 9.65
C GLY A 78 -1.41 -0.60 9.92
N GLY A 79 -1.25 0.23 8.89
CA GLY A 79 -1.02 1.66 9.04
C GLY A 79 -2.23 2.34 9.68
N ILE A 80 -3.38 2.25 9.03
CA ILE A 80 -4.59 2.93 9.49
C ILE A 80 -5.06 2.39 10.85
N ALA A 81 -5.08 1.08 11.06
CA ALA A 81 -5.58 0.50 12.31
C ALA A 81 -4.68 0.78 13.54
N ASN A 82 -3.38 1.06 13.36
CA ASN A 82 -2.45 1.28 14.48
C ASN A 82 -2.11 2.75 14.73
N GLY A 83 -2.25 3.63 13.73
CA GLY A 83 -1.87 5.04 13.83
C GLY A 83 -2.74 5.99 13.00
N GLY A 84 -3.89 5.51 12.53
CA GLY A 84 -4.78 6.28 11.66
C GLY A 84 -4.16 6.64 10.32
N VAL A 85 -4.85 7.51 9.58
CA VAL A 85 -4.36 8.03 8.31
C VAL A 85 -3.07 8.83 8.49
N TRP A 86 -2.99 9.68 9.51
CA TRP A 86 -1.88 10.62 9.67
C TRP A 86 -0.56 9.93 10.05
N GLU A 87 -0.48 9.35 11.24
CA GLU A 87 0.76 8.75 11.74
C GLU A 87 1.03 7.39 11.08
N GLY A 88 -0.06 6.63 10.87
CA GLY A 88 -0.01 5.28 10.33
C GLY A 88 0.27 5.21 8.84
N LEU A 89 -0.51 5.90 8.01
CA LEU A 89 -0.34 5.85 6.55
C LEU A 89 0.63 6.92 6.04
N LEU A 90 0.38 8.19 6.35
CA LEU A 90 1.09 9.30 5.71
C LEU A 90 2.52 9.49 6.23
N GLU A 91 2.75 9.33 7.53
CA GLU A 91 4.11 9.45 8.09
C GLU A 91 4.94 8.18 7.93
N SER A 92 4.36 7.01 8.25
CA SER A 92 5.11 5.75 8.26
C SER A 92 5.27 5.14 6.86
N TYR A 93 4.25 5.25 6.00
CA TYR A 93 4.23 4.63 4.67
C TYR A 93 3.75 5.58 3.54
N PRO A 94 4.33 6.79 3.38
CA PRO A 94 3.88 7.73 2.35
C PRO A 94 4.00 7.17 0.92
N GLN A 95 4.98 6.29 0.69
CA GLN A 95 5.16 5.60 -0.59
C GLN A 95 4.05 4.59 -0.91
N LEU A 96 3.16 4.25 0.03
CA LEU A 96 2.02 3.35 -0.20
C LEU A 96 0.81 4.07 -0.79
N VAL A 97 0.65 5.37 -0.53
CA VAL A 97 -0.46 6.18 -1.07
C VAL A 97 -0.69 6.02 -2.59
N PRO A 98 0.34 6.00 -3.47
CA PRO A 98 0.12 5.78 -4.90
C PRO A 98 -0.30 4.35 -5.26
N ASP A 99 -0.08 3.37 -4.37
CA ASP A 99 -0.50 1.97 -4.57
C ASP A 99 -1.95 1.73 -4.12
N CYS A 100 -2.51 2.55 -3.23
CA CYS A 100 -3.84 2.32 -2.64
C CYS A 100 -4.97 2.24 -3.69
N ILE A 101 -5.03 3.17 -4.64
CA ILE A 101 -6.08 3.16 -5.67
C ILE A 101 -5.94 1.93 -6.61
N PRO A 102 -4.75 1.63 -7.17
CA PRO A 102 -4.54 0.40 -7.91
C PRO A 102 -4.88 -0.85 -7.11
N LEU A 103 -4.49 -0.91 -5.83
CA LEU A 103 -4.74 -2.05 -4.95
C LEU A 103 -6.24 -2.27 -4.78
N LEU A 104 -6.97 -1.24 -4.33
CA LEU A 104 -8.41 -1.32 -4.08
C LEU A 104 -9.16 -1.68 -5.36
N THR A 105 -8.78 -1.10 -6.50
CA THR A 105 -9.35 -1.45 -7.81
C THR A 105 -9.09 -2.91 -8.17
N LYS A 106 -7.86 -3.40 -7.96
CA LYS A 106 -7.47 -4.78 -8.26
C LYS A 106 -8.23 -5.79 -7.39
N LEU A 107 -8.58 -5.40 -6.17
CA LEU A 107 -9.37 -6.18 -5.23
C LEU A 107 -10.89 -6.07 -5.48
N GLY A 108 -11.34 -5.33 -6.50
CA GLY A 108 -12.76 -5.15 -6.80
C GLY A 108 -13.50 -4.29 -5.77
N LEU A 109 -12.79 -3.32 -5.17
CA LEU A 109 -13.29 -2.39 -4.16
C LEU A 109 -13.34 -0.96 -4.74
N GLU A 110 -14.01 -0.78 -5.87
CA GLU A 110 -14.00 0.48 -6.62
C GLU A 110 -14.55 1.66 -5.81
N ALA A 111 -15.60 1.45 -5.00
CA ALA A 111 -16.14 2.50 -4.15
C ALA A 111 -15.12 3.00 -3.11
N ALA A 112 -14.36 2.09 -2.51
CA ALA A 112 -13.29 2.46 -1.58
C ALA A 112 -12.14 3.19 -2.31
N ALA A 113 -11.83 2.77 -3.55
CA ALA A 113 -10.82 3.42 -4.38
C ALA A 113 -11.22 4.86 -4.74
N GLU A 114 -12.48 5.08 -5.14
CA GLU A 114 -13.03 6.41 -5.45
C GLU A 114 -13.02 7.32 -4.22
N GLU A 115 -13.40 6.79 -3.05
CA GLU A 115 -13.36 7.56 -1.81
C GLU A 115 -11.93 7.93 -1.42
N PHE A 116 -11.00 6.97 -1.48
CA PHE A 116 -9.57 7.21 -1.25
C PHE A 116 -9.05 8.29 -2.19
N GLU A 117 -9.33 8.19 -3.49
CA GLU A 117 -8.93 9.22 -4.46
C GLU A 117 -9.49 10.59 -4.09
N ALA A 118 -10.77 10.66 -3.71
CA ALA A 118 -11.41 11.91 -3.37
C ALA A 118 -10.83 12.56 -2.11
N VAL A 119 -10.39 11.77 -1.11
CA VAL A 119 -9.75 12.27 0.11
C VAL A 119 -8.30 12.70 -0.16
N PHE A 120 -7.54 11.85 -0.86
CA PHE A 120 -6.09 12.03 -1.03
C PHE A 120 -5.68 12.68 -2.36
N ALA A 121 -6.62 13.16 -3.16
CA ALA A 121 -6.38 13.85 -4.44
C ALA A 121 -5.27 14.92 -4.38
N PRO A 122 -5.17 15.76 -3.32
CA PRO A 122 -4.07 16.72 -3.21
C PRO A 122 -2.70 16.05 -3.17
N LEU A 123 -2.51 15.00 -2.35
CA LEU A 123 -1.24 14.27 -2.25
C LEU A 123 -0.90 13.53 -3.55
N LEU A 124 -1.91 12.91 -4.18
CA LEU A 124 -1.75 12.25 -5.48
C LEU A 124 -1.34 13.24 -6.58
N THR A 125 -1.80 14.49 -6.49
CA THR A 125 -1.39 15.57 -7.41
C THR A 125 0.08 15.94 -7.24
N VAL A 126 0.58 16.02 -6.00
CA VAL A 126 2.01 16.23 -5.72
C VAL A 126 2.83 15.09 -6.31
N GLN A 127 2.45 13.85 -6.03
CA GLN A 127 3.12 12.66 -6.56
C GLN A 127 3.15 12.65 -8.10
N SER A 128 2.00 12.93 -8.75
CA SER A 128 1.90 13.00 -10.21
C SER A 128 2.79 14.09 -10.81
N THR A 129 2.91 15.24 -10.12
CA THR A 129 3.78 16.34 -10.53
C THR A 129 5.26 15.92 -10.48
N HIS A 130 5.69 15.34 -9.36
CA HIS A 130 7.06 14.84 -9.21
C HIS A 130 7.39 13.69 -10.16
N ARG A 131 6.42 12.80 -10.43
CA ARG A 131 6.53 11.73 -11.44
C ARG A 131 6.80 12.28 -12.82
N ARG A 132 6.04 13.30 -13.22
CA ARG A 132 6.20 13.96 -14.52
C ARG A 132 7.55 14.67 -14.59
N ASN A 133 7.95 15.36 -13.53
CA ASN A 133 9.24 16.04 -13.46
C ASN A 133 10.39 15.05 -13.63
N LEU A 134 10.40 13.94 -12.88
CA LEU A 134 11.39 12.88 -13.03
C LEU A 134 11.43 12.31 -14.45
N ALA A 135 10.26 12.04 -15.06
CA ALA A 135 10.20 11.51 -16.42
C ALA A 135 10.77 12.48 -17.48
N VAL A 136 10.63 13.79 -17.28
CA VAL A 136 11.09 14.83 -18.22
C VAL A 136 12.56 15.19 -18.01
N THR A 137 13.00 15.33 -16.75
CA THR A 137 14.33 15.87 -16.41
C THR A 137 15.34 14.79 -16.06
N GLY A 138 14.88 13.58 -15.69
CA GLY A 138 15.71 12.53 -15.11
C GLY A 138 16.20 12.84 -13.69
N GLN A 139 15.69 13.91 -13.06
CA GLN A 139 16.10 14.36 -11.74
C GLN A 139 14.94 14.23 -10.75
N PHE A 140 15.25 13.80 -9.53
CA PHE A 140 14.32 13.76 -8.41
C PHE A 140 15.00 14.31 -7.16
N ASP A 141 14.37 15.31 -6.56
CA ASP A 141 14.80 15.89 -5.28
C ASP A 141 13.90 15.36 -4.17
N LEU A 142 14.45 14.45 -3.37
CA LEU A 142 13.72 13.83 -2.26
C LEU A 142 13.35 14.84 -1.16
N ALA A 143 14.17 15.87 -0.95
CA ALA A 143 13.89 16.88 0.06
C ALA A 143 12.72 17.77 -0.39
N GLN A 144 12.74 18.25 -1.64
CA GLN A 144 11.63 19.02 -2.19
C GLN A 144 10.33 18.20 -2.22
N TYR A 145 10.40 16.93 -2.60
CA TYR A 145 9.24 16.04 -2.54
C TYR A 145 8.67 15.96 -1.12
N GLY A 146 9.51 15.79 -0.10
CA GLY A 146 9.08 15.75 1.29
C GLY A 146 8.42 17.04 1.75
N GLU A 147 8.99 18.19 1.38
CA GLU A 147 8.41 19.51 1.68
C GLU A 147 7.05 19.71 1.02
N ASP A 148 6.94 19.39 -0.28
CA ASP A 148 5.68 19.52 -1.02
C ASP A 148 4.59 18.58 -0.48
N TYR A 149 4.99 17.35 -0.11
CA TYR A 149 4.08 16.36 0.45
C TYR A 149 3.55 16.77 1.82
N ALA A 150 4.42 17.26 2.71
CA ALA A 150 4.05 17.76 4.04
C ALA A 150 3.14 18.99 3.94
N ALA A 151 3.48 19.96 3.08
CA ALA A 151 2.68 21.17 2.88
C ALA A 151 1.27 20.86 2.38
N VAL A 152 1.11 19.81 1.57
CA VAL A 152 -0.21 19.36 1.12
C VAL A 152 -0.94 18.55 2.19
N GLY A 153 -0.21 17.78 3.01
CA GLY A 153 -0.78 17.11 4.18
C GLY A 153 -1.45 18.09 5.15
N GLU A 154 -0.86 19.26 5.38
CA GLU A 154 -1.41 20.30 6.27
C GLU A 154 -2.73 20.92 5.79
N ILE A 155 -3.09 20.76 4.51
CA ILE A 155 -4.32 21.32 3.93
C ILE A 155 -5.33 20.23 3.55
N LEU A 156 -5.06 18.97 3.88
CA LEU A 156 -6.04 17.90 3.75
C LEU A 156 -7.24 18.18 4.68
N ASP A 157 -8.42 17.82 4.19
CA ASP A 157 -9.67 18.03 4.91
C ASP A 157 -9.80 17.00 6.05
N GLU A 158 -9.52 17.44 7.28
CA GLU A 158 -9.53 16.62 8.49
C GLU A 158 -10.88 15.90 8.69
N GLU A 159 -12.02 16.58 8.45
CA GLU A 159 -13.34 15.94 8.62
C GLU A 159 -13.54 14.80 7.63
N ARG A 160 -13.02 14.94 6.40
CA ARG A 160 -13.09 13.88 5.39
C ARG A 160 -12.12 12.74 5.67
N VAL A 161 -10.94 13.05 6.18
CA VAL A 161 -9.97 12.03 6.62
C VAL A 161 -10.56 11.22 7.76
N ASP A 162 -11.14 11.86 8.78
CA ASP A 162 -11.80 11.20 9.91
C ASP A 162 -13.02 10.37 9.49
N ALA A 163 -13.76 10.81 8.47
CA ALA A 163 -14.87 10.04 7.93
C ALA A 163 -14.37 8.79 7.19
N PHE A 164 -13.30 8.92 6.41
CA PHE A 164 -12.66 7.81 5.72
C PHE A 164 -12.08 6.79 6.70
N GLU A 165 -11.40 7.24 7.76
CA GLU A 165 -10.83 6.35 8.78
C GLU A 165 -11.92 5.53 9.48
N ARG A 166 -13.05 6.16 9.83
CA ARG A 166 -14.21 5.44 10.38
C ARG A 166 -14.80 4.44 9.40
N ALA A 167 -14.99 4.82 8.14
CA ALA A 167 -15.46 3.90 7.10
C ALA A 167 -14.49 2.73 6.89
N PHE A 168 -13.18 2.99 7.05
CA PHE A 168 -12.14 1.99 6.96
C PHE A 168 -12.27 0.95 8.08
N GLU A 169 -12.36 1.40 9.34
CA GLU A 169 -12.53 0.53 10.50
C GLU A 169 -13.84 -0.26 10.46
N ASP A 170 -14.95 0.40 10.11
CA ASP A 170 -16.28 -0.22 10.14
C ASP A 170 -16.50 -1.19 8.97
N THR A 171 -15.88 -0.95 7.82
CA THR A 171 -16.21 -1.64 6.55
C THR A 171 -15.00 -2.05 5.73
N TYR A 172 -14.12 -1.11 5.35
CA TYR A 172 -13.12 -1.40 4.32
C TYR A 172 -12.05 -2.38 4.77
N GLN A 173 -11.65 -2.37 6.05
CA GLN A 173 -10.63 -3.29 6.55
C GLN A 173 -10.99 -4.74 6.26
N ALA A 174 -12.17 -5.20 6.69
CA ALA A 174 -12.59 -6.59 6.49
C ALA A 174 -12.76 -6.94 5.00
N GLN A 175 -13.20 -5.98 4.18
CA GLN A 175 -13.31 -6.18 2.73
C GLN A 175 -11.95 -6.34 2.07
N ILE A 176 -10.96 -5.52 2.44
CA ILE A 176 -9.59 -5.59 1.93
C ILE A 176 -8.94 -6.91 2.36
N GLU A 177 -9.07 -7.29 3.63
CA GLU A 177 -8.55 -8.57 4.14
C GLU A 177 -9.10 -9.74 3.33
N SER A 178 -10.43 -9.80 3.16
CA SER A 178 -11.08 -10.89 2.45
C SER A 178 -10.73 -10.91 0.96
N ALA A 179 -10.73 -9.75 0.30
CA ALA A 179 -10.41 -9.67 -1.12
C ALA A 179 -8.94 -10.02 -1.39
N ALA A 180 -8.00 -9.57 -0.54
CA ALA A 180 -6.58 -9.90 -0.69
C ALA A 180 -6.33 -11.40 -0.47
N VAL A 181 -6.95 -11.99 0.55
CA VAL A 181 -6.88 -13.44 0.79
C VAL A 181 -7.48 -14.21 -0.38
N ASN A 182 -8.66 -13.86 -0.88
CA ASN A 182 -9.24 -14.56 -2.03
C ASN A 182 -8.38 -14.43 -3.28
N PHE A 183 -7.84 -13.24 -3.56
CA PHE A 183 -6.94 -13.02 -4.69
C PHE A 183 -5.75 -13.99 -4.68
N VAL A 184 -5.11 -14.20 -3.52
CA VAL A 184 -3.93 -15.06 -3.41
C VAL A 184 -4.28 -16.55 -3.59
N PHE A 185 -5.51 -16.96 -3.27
CA PHE A 185 -5.94 -18.36 -3.33
C PHE A 185 -6.71 -18.74 -4.61
N ASP A 186 -7.20 -17.76 -5.38
CA ASP A 186 -7.91 -17.97 -6.65
C ASP A 186 -6.95 -18.14 -7.86
N VAL A 187 -5.64 -18.31 -7.60
CA VAL A 187 -4.57 -18.47 -8.61
C VAL A 187 -4.47 -19.91 -9.10
#